data_AF-A0A0A1XQM5-F1
#
_entry.id   AF-A0A0A1XQM5-F1
#
_cell.length_a   1.000
_cell.length_b   1.000
_cell.length_c   1.000
_cell.angle_alpha   90.00
_cell.angle_beta   90.00
_cell.angle_gamma   90.00
#
_symmetry.space_group_name_H-M   'P 1'
#
loop_
_entity.id
_entity.type
_entity.pdbx_description
1 polymer ?
#
loop_
_entity_poly.entity_id
_entity_poly.type
_entity_poly.pdbx_seq_one_letter_code
_entity_poly.pdbx_strand_id
1 'polypeptide(L)'
;MADGGFSVEGQENIQEILSKQLYLCQCLMALKILRVNGSFLCKLFDLFTPFSIGLIFLMYKCFDQISILKPNSSRPANSERYLVCKWKKSNTDSVCKYLDHVNEVLNMGKEDVLEIVNQQHIVSDQTFLDYIVKSNNDIGQNQILGLKKIAAYCRNTQLKETKQSEIRKRCLELWGLPDKLRQAPESKTHDKFLEEILGDWNDKLFFNSLPKELHTIECIQNNISSIYDWYFVPVGRAETNVNACSMFLCKSKGCLLRYSDSKKWEPVEYIFDISPKSIFFGEIVYEYTGEGRTQTRISALHIIDAIMLGGIDIRRLKLSERSRLCQKYSLSLNKPFKDGNCSPIRSKRLYELKYLNNFFNDMRSHVLKDNSTRLGLSLSPENKFFVPGGIMLLCEIFHNFFSSISHSTHKLYYFNKQTKTSYYKNCMPNDILNTLYASFRNSYQRRLLWKWTNLMQVEEKCINREKNMLYREDLETFIYNKEKH
;
A
#
# COMPACT_ATOMS: atom_id res chain seq x y z
N MET A 1 4.58 11.88 -11.29
CA MET A 1 4.92 13.30 -11.50
C MET A 1 6.42 13.42 -11.39
N ALA A 2 7.04 14.28 -12.19
CA ALA A 2 8.46 14.57 -12.15
C ALA A 2 8.66 16.09 -12.30
N ASP A 3 9.49 16.67 -11.43
CA ASP A 3 9.67 18.11 -11.29
C ASP A 3 11.16 18.50 -11.16
N GLY A 4 12.01 17.77 -11.89
CA GLY A 4 13.45 17.94 -11.87
C GLY A 4 13.89 19.29 -12.44
N GLY A 5 14.87 19.90 -11.78
CA GLY A 5 15.55 21.11 -12.23
C GLY A 5 16.73 21.43 -11.31
N PHE A 6 17.69 22.19 -11.81
CA PHE A 6 18.88 22.63 -11.08
C PHE A 6 19.21 24.07 -11.48
N SER A 7 20.09 24.72 -10.71
CA SER A 7 20.50 26.09 -11.02
C SER A 7 21.32 26.14 -12.31
N VAL A 8 21.03 27.12 -13.16
CA VAL A 8 21.73 27.42 -14.41
C VAL A 8 22.12 28.89 -14.48
N GLU A 9 22.41 29.47 -13.31
CA GLU A 9 22.74 30.89 -13.16
C GLU A 9 23.86 31.32 -14.12
N GLY A 10 23.60 32.38 -14.89
CA GLY A 10 24.51 32.89 -15.92
C GLY A 10 24.46 32.15 -17.26
N GLN A 11 23.67 31.08 -17.36
CA GLN A 11 23.51 30.22 -18.55
C GLN A 11 22.03 29.88 -18.83
N GLU A 12 21.11 30.78 -18.45
CA GLU A 12 19.67 30.53 -18.49
C GLU A 12 19.16 30.19 -19.91
N ASN A 13 19.76 30.80 -20.93
CA ASN A 13 19.40 30.59 -22.34
C ASN A 13 19.71 29.18 -22.87
N ILE A 14 20.57 28.42 -22.20
CA ILE A 14 20.94 27.04 -22.60
C ILE A 14 20.40 26.00 -21.61
N GLN A 15 19.45 26.37 -20.76
CA GLN A 15 18.87 25.50 -19.74
C GLN A 15 18.28 24.20 -20.32
N GLU A 16 17.68 24.27 -21.51
CA GLU A 16 17.17 23.09 -22.23
C GLU A 16 18.29 22.07 -22.46
N ILE A 17 19.43 22.52 -23.01
CA ILE A 17 20.57 21.67 -23.35
C ILE A 17 21.17 21.05 -22.08
N LEU A 18 21.39 21.87 -21.04
CA LEU A 18 21.92 21.40 -19.77
C LEU A 18 20.98 20.38 -19.09
N SER A 19 19.67 20.54 -19.25
CA SER A 19 18.66 19.68 -18.62
C SER A 19 18.30 18.43 -19.43
N LYS A 20 18.87 18.24 -20.62
CA LYS A 20 18.37 17.24 -21.58
C LYS A 20 18.41 15.80 -21.06
N GLN A 21 19.48 15.41 -20.35
CA GLN A 21 19.59 14.07 -19.78
C GLN A 21 18.57 13.89 -18.63
N LEU A 22 18.30 14.95 -17.87
CA LEU A 22 17.27 14.94 -16.84
C LEU A 22 15.86 14.81 -17.45
N TYR A 23 15.58 15.44 -18.59
CA TYR A 23 14.32 15.23 -19.32
C TYR A 23 14.15 13.77 -19.71
N LEU A 24 15.19 13.20 -20.33
CA LEU A 24 15.21 11.81 -20.74
C LEU A 24 14.97 10.88 -19.56
N CYS A 25 15.71 11.03 -18.45
CA CYS A 25 15.60 10.19 -17.28
C CYS A 25 14.21 10.27 -16.63
N GLN A 26 13.59 11.45 -16.58
CA GLN A 26 12.23 11.60 -16.06
C GLN A 26 11.19 10.88 -16.94
N CYS A 27 11.32 10.99 -18.26
CA CYS A 27 10.46 10.28 -19.21
C CYS A 27 10.67 8.77 -19.17
N LEU A 28 11.93 8.32 -19.14
CA LEU A 28 12.32 6.92 -18.99
C LEU A 28 11.76 6.31 -17.70
N MET A 29 11.88 7.03 -16.57
CA MET A 29 11.33 6.59 -15.29
C MET A 29 9.82 6.37 -15.40
N ALA A 30 9.09 7.29 -16.07
CA ALA A 30 7.67 7.12 -16.32
C ALA A 30 7.38 5.82 -17.09
N LEU A 31 8.14 5.52 -18.15
CA LEU A 31 7.95 4.28 -18.90
C LEU A 31 8.27 3.02 -18.09
N LYS A 32 9.25 3.07 -17.18
CA LYS A 32 9.65 1.94 -16.32
C LYS A 32 8.62 1.61 -15.25
N ILE A 33 8.06 2.61 -14.56
CA ILE A 33 7.27 2.37 -13.33
C ILE A 33 5.76 2.58 -13.51
N LEU A 34 5.36 3.33 -14.53
CA LEU A 34 3.95 3.64 -14.73
C LEU A 34 3.23 2.43 -15.33
N ARG A 35 2.18 2.00 -14.64
CA ARG A 35 1.25 0.98 -15.14
C ARG A 35 0.58 1.43 -16.45
N VAL A 36 0.11 0.46 -17.24
CA VAL A 36 -0.79 0.70 -18.38
C VAL A 36 -1.99 1.54 -17.93
N ASN A 37 -2.43 2.47 -18.79
CA ASN A 37 -3.45 3.49 -18.53
C ASN A 37 -3.09 4.50 -17.41
N GLY A 38 -1.86 4.47 -16.89
CA GLY A 38 -1.38 5.51 -15.98
C GLY A 38 -1.08 6.83 -16.71
N SER A 39 -1.03 7.94 -15.96
CA SER A 39 -0.72 9.26 -16.50
C SER A 39 0.60 9.81 -15.94
N PHE A 40 1.27 10.62 -16.74
CA PHE A 40 2.55 11.24 -16.43
C PHE A 40 2.44 12.77 -16.56
N LEU A 41 3.12 13.47 -15.66
CA LEU A 41 3.24 14.93 -15.66
C LEU A 41 4.71 15.25 -15.37
N CYS A 42 5.36 15.99 -16.26
CA CYS A 42 6.77 16.33 -16.19
C CYS A 42 6.99 17.82 -16.38
N LYS A 43 7.72 18.47 -15.48
CA LYS A 43 8.29 19.79 -15.75
C LYS A 43 9.38 19.69 -16.82
N LEU A 44 9.36 20.62 -17.75
CA LEU A 44 10.36 20.85 -18.78
C LEU A 44 10.61 22.37 -18.89
N PHE A 45 11.63 22.77 -19.64
CA PHE A 45 11.88 24.15 -20.02
C PHE A 45 11.60 24.32 -21.51
N ASP A 46 12.50 24.96 -22.25
CA ASP A 46 12.35 25.10 -23.70
C ASP A 46 12.43 23.74 -24.41
N LEU A 47 11.84 23.72 -25.60
CA LEU A 47 11.67 22.54 -26.44
C LEU A 47 12.02 22.89 -27.89
N PHE A 48 13.21 23.46 -28.09
CA PHE A 48 13.66 23.90 -29.42
C PHE A 48 14.58 22.87 -30.09
N THR A 49 15.28 22.05 -29.31
CA THR A 49 16.28 21.13 -29.84
C THR A 49 15.65 19.87 -30.47
N PRO A 50 16.28 19.28 -31.51
CA PRO A 50 15.84 18.00 -32.07
C PRO A 50 15.78 16.87 -31.03
N PHE A 51 16.72 16.86 -30.07
CA PHE A 51 16.71 15.92 -28.94
C PHE A 51 15.42 16.03 -28.12
N SER A 52 15.07 17.22 -27.64
CA SER A 52 13.87 17.44 -26.83
C SER A 52 12.61 17.08 -27.61
N ILE A 53 12.49 17.54 -28.86
CA ILE A 53 11.32 17.22 -29.70
C ILE A 53 11.23 15.73 -30.00
N GLY A 54 12.34 15.05 -30.27
CA GLY A 54 12.39 13.60 -30.42
C GLY A 54 11.91 12.88 -29.16
N LEU A 55 12.28 13.38 -27.97
CA LEU A 55 11.80 12.82 -26.71
C LEU A 55 10.28 13.00 -26.55
N ILE A 56 9.74 14.19 -26.86
CA ILE A 56 8.29 14.43 -26.83
C ILE A 56 7.57 13.55 -27.84
N PHE A 57 8.16 13.33 -29.02
CA PHE A 57 7.59 12.45 -30.05
C PHE A 57 7.50 11.00 -29.58
N LEU A 58 8.55 10.47 -28.93
CA LEU A 58 8.51 9.13 -28.35
C LEU A 58 7.45 9.02 -27.25
N MET A 59 7.29 10.04 -26.42
CA MET A 59 6.23 10.10 -25.41
C MET A 59 4.84 10.19 -26.05
N TYR A 60 4.67 10.95 -27.13
CA TYR A 60 3.45 10.98 -27.94
C TYR A 60 3.07 9.59 -28.47
N LYS A 61 4.05 8.78 -28.90
CA LYS A 61 3.77 7.41 -29.35
C LYS A 61 3.42 6.47 -28.18
N CYS A 62 3.99 6.68 -26.99
CA CYS A 62 3.79 5.83 -25.81
C CYS A 62 2.49 6.07 -25.01
N PHE A 63 1.80 7.18 -25.25
CA PHE A 63 0.58 7.56 -24.52
C PHE A 63 -0.56 7.81 -25.49
N ASP A 64 -1.80 7.69 -25.03
CA ASP A 64 -2.98 7.93 -25.88
C ASP A 64 -3.17 9.41 -26.18
N GLN A 65 -2.82 10.28 -25.23
CA GLN A 65 -2.86 11.73 -25.43
C GLN A 65 -1.67 12.40 -24.77
N ILE A 66 -1.16 13.46 -25.40
CA ILE A 66 -0.20 14.37 -24.77
C ILE A 66 -0.67 15.83 -24.90
N SER A 67 -0.15 16.68 -24.01
CA SER A 67 -0.30 18.13 -24.08
C SER A 67 0.92 18.80 -23.46
N ILE A 68 1.33 19.93 -24.01
CA ILE A 68 2.30 20.85 -23.43
C ILE A 68 1.52 22.08 -22.95
N LEU A 69 1.64 22.41 -21.67
CA LEU A 69 0.96 23.57 -21.10
C LEU A 69 1.82 24.29 -20.07
N LYS A 70 1.61 25.60 -19.94
CA LYS A 70 2.21 26.43 -18.90
C LYS A 70 1.09 26.92 -17.97
N PRO A 71 0.96 26.39 -16.74
CA PRO A 71 -0.10 26.81 -15.83
C PRO A 71 0.15 28.24 -15.33
N ASN A 72 -0.90 28.96 -14.94
CA ASN A 72 -0.79 30.32 -14.38
C ASN A 72 0.01 30.38 -13.05
N SER A 73 0.18 29.25 -12.37
CA SER A 73 1.05 29.12 -11.20
C SER A 73 2.54 29.05 -11.54
N SER A 74 2.89 28.85 -12.83
CA SER A 74 4.25 29.00 -13.35
C SER A 74 4.49 30.46 -13.74
N ARG A 75 5.65 31.02 -13.39
CA ARG A 75 5.94 32.43 -13.64
C ARG A 75 5.92 32.72 -15.15
N PRO A 76 5.24 33.79 -15.62
CA PRO A 76 5.01 34.01 -17.05
C PRO A 76 6.29 34.29 -17.86
N ALA A 77 7.36 34.77 -17.23
CA ALA A 77 8.59 35.17 -17.90
C ALA A 77 9.66 34.06 -17.99
N ASN A 78 9.48 32.92 -17.33
CA ASN A 78 10.42 31.80 -17.41
C ASN A 78 10.00 30.78 -18.48
N SER A 79 10.94 29.92 -18.87
CA SER A 79 10.73 28.88 -19.88
C SER A 79 10.01 27.62 -19.35
N GLU A 80 9.68 27.58 -18.06
CA GLU A 80 9.03 26.41 -17.43
C GLU A 80 7.68 26.12 -18.10
N ARG A 81 7.49 24.84 -18.44
CA ARG A 81 6.24 24.29 -18.97
C ARG A 81 6.11 22.83 -18.53
N TYR A 82 4.94 22.24 -18.74
CA TYR A 82 4.66 20.88 -18.32
C TYR A 82 4.21 20.03 -19.51
N LEU A 83 4.86 18.88 -19.67
CA LEU A 83 4.36 17.79 -20.49
C LEU A 83 3.36 16.98 -19.67
N VAL A 84 2.14 16.88 -20.17
CA VAL A 84 1.07 16.02 -19.66
C VAL A 84 0.91 14.86 -20.61
N CYS A 85 1.10 13.63 -20.15
CA CYS A 85 0.81 12.42 -20.92
C CYS A 85 -0.29 11.63 -20.21
N LYS A 86 -1.37 11.30 -20.93
CA LYS A 86 -2.50 10.55 -20.39
C LYS A 86 -2.54 9.16 -21.00
N TRP A 87 -2.72 8.19 -20.10
CA TRP A 87 -2.95 6.78 -20.42
C TRP A 87 -1.81 6.14 -21.22
N LYS A 88 -0.81 5.65 -20.49
CA LYS A 88 0.31 4.89 -21.05
C LYS A 88 -0.23 3.65 -21.76
N LYS A 89 0.21 3.44 -23.01
CA LYS A 89 -0.12 2.24 -23.80
C LYS A 89 0.57 1.00 -23.24
N SER A 90 0.12 -0.19 -23.66
CA SER A 90 0.69 -1.47 -23.21
C SER A 90 2.03 -1.82 -23.85
N ASN A 91 2.27 -1.37 -25.09
CA ASN A 91 3.41 -1.75 -25.93
C ASN A 91 4.55 -0.71 -25.95
N THR A 92 5.01 -0.28 -24.77
CA THR A 92 6.04 0.78 -24.65
C THR A 92 7.45 0.25 -24.38
N ASP A 93 7.63 -1.07 -24.26
CA ASP A 93 8.89 -1.66 -23.78
C ASP A 93 10.09 -1.37 -24.70
N SER A 94 9.88 -1.36 -26.02
CA SER A 94 10.95 -1.06 -26.98
C SER A 94 11.46 0.38 -26.84
N VAL A 95 10.55 1.35 -26.66
CA VAL A 95 10.93 2.76 -26.41
C VAL A 95 11.61 2.90 -25.06
N CYS A 96 11.12 2.19 -24.03
CA CYS A 96 11.73 2.17 -22.71
C CYS A 96 13.20 1.69 -22.78
N LYS A 97 13.45 0.56 -23.44
CA LYS A 97 14.80 0.01 -23.63
C LYS A 97 15.69 0.94 -24.47
N TYR A 98 15.13 1.54 -25.52
CA TYR A 98 15.86 2.50 -26.34
C TYR A 98 16.32 3.72 -25.54
N LEU A 99 15.43 4.35 -24.76
CA LEU A 99 15.78 5.49 -23.91
C LEU A 99 16.76 5.10 -22.80
N ASP A 100 16.66 3.87 -22.27
CA ASP A 100 17.64 3.35 -21.30
C ASP A 100 19.05 3.31 -21.91
N HIS A 101 19.16 2.78 -23.14
CA HIS A 101 20.42 2.76 -23.87
C HIS A 101 20.95 4.16 -24.19
N VAL A 102 20.09 5.10 -24.60
CA VAL A 102 20.52 6.50 -24.82
C VAL A 102 21.07 7.11 -23.53
N ASN A 103 20.45 6.81 -22.37
CA ASN A 103 20.98 7.27 -21.09
C ASN A 103 22.35 6.67 -20.77
N GLU A 104 22.56 5.38 -21.07
CA GLU A 104 23.87 4.72 -20.91
C GLU A 104 24.94 5.43 -21.76
N VAL A 105 24.64 5.72 -23.03
CA VAL A 105 25.54 6.45 -23.94
C VAL A 105 25.89 7.84 -23.38
N LEU A 106 24.88 8.60 -22.93
CA LEU A 106 25.11 9.91 -22.30
C LEU A 106 25.99 9.82 -21.05
N ASN A 107 25.83 8.77 -20.24
CA ASN A 107 26.67 8.56 -19.05
C ASN A 107 28.12 8.18 -19.37
N MET A 108 28.41 7.62 -20.55
CA MET A 108 29.78 7.35 -20.97
C MET A 108 30.58 8.65 -21.20
N GLY A 109 29.90 9.76 -21.49
CA GLY A 109 30.49 11.11 -21.53
C GLY A 109 31.53 11.35 -22.63
N LYS A 110 31.64 10.47 -23.62
CA LYS A 110 32.62 10.59 -24.72
C LYS A 110 32.17 11.59 -25.79
N GLU A 111 30.90 11.53 -26.16
CA GLU A 111 30.27 12.37 -27.16
C GLU A 111 28.83 12.68 -26.74
N ASP A 112 28.28 13.77 -27.24
CA ASP A 112 26.91 14.18 -26.92
C ASP A 112 25.89 13.64 -27.94
N VAL A 113 24.69 13.30 -27.46
CA VAL A 113 23.60 12.78 -28.32
C VAL A 113 22.68 13.91 -28.75
N LEU A 114 22.80 14.38 -30.00
CA LEU A 114 22.05 15.55 -30.50
C LEU A 114 20.62 15.22 -30.96
N GLU A 115 20.36 13.97 -31.35
CA GLU A 115 19.09 13.53 -31.91
C GLU A 115 18.81 12.08 -31.51
N ILE A 116 17.55 11.78 -31.16
CA ILE A 116 17.11 10.44 -30.73
C ILE A 116 15.94 9.90 -31.58
N VAL A 117 15.48 10.67 -32.55
CA VAL A 117 14.47 10.29 -33.54
C VAL A 117 14.84 10.98 -34.83
N ASN A 118 14.96 10.21 -35.92
CA ASN A 118 15.21 10.77 -37.24
C ASN A 118 14.16 11.85 -37.57
N GLN A 119 14.63 13.07 -37.86
CA GLN A 119 13.80 14.22 -38.20
C GLN A 119 12.74 13.92 -39.28
N GLN A 120 13.02 13.05 -40.25
CA GLN A 120 12.06 12.68 -41.29
C GLN A 120 10.78 12.05 -40.71
N HIS A 121 10.89 11.26 -39.64
CA HIS A 121 9.72 10.69 -38.98
C HIS A 121 8.87 11.75 -38.28
N ILE A 122 9.52 12.75 -37.67
CA ILE A 122 8.84 13.86 -37.01
C ILE A 122 8.12 14.72 -38.06
N VAL A 123 8.82 15.07 -39.14
CA VAL A 123 8.28 15.90 -40.23
C VAL A 123 7.13 15.21 -40.96
N SER A 124 7.19 13.89 -41.11
CA SER A 124 6.08 13.12 -41.71
C SER A 124 4.79 13.15 -40.90
N ASP A 125 4.87 13.44 -39.60
CA ASP A 125 3.73 13.56 -38.69
C ASP A 125 3.32 15.03 -38.55
N GLN A 126 2.65 15.56 -39.58
CA GLN A 126 2.32 16.99 -39.66
C GLN A 126 1.47 17.45 -38.46
N THR A 127 0.57 16.60 -37.97
CA THR A 127 -0.25 16.92 -36.78
C THR A 127 0.61 17.14 -35.54
N PHE A 128 1.60 16.29 -35.31
CA PHE A 128 2.55 16.48 -34.22
C PHE A 128 3.41 17.73 -34.43
N LEU A 129 3.96 17.91 -35.63
CA LEU A 129 4.85 19.02 -35.95
C LEU A 129 4.14 20.38 -35.78
N ASP A 130 2.95 20.53 -36.35
CA ASP A 130 2.14 21.74 -36.24
C ASP A 130 1.82 22.07 -34.77
N TYR A 131 1.51 21.04 -33.97
CA TYR A 131 1.24 21.19 -32.56
C TYR A 131 2.46 21.73 -31.80
N ILE A 132 3.65 21.14 -32.02
CA ILE A 132 4.89 21.55 -31.36
C ILE A 132 5.27 22.98 -31.74
N VAL A 133 5.24 23.30 -33.03
CA VAL A 133 5.57 24.63 -33.55
C VAL A 133 4.63 25.68 -32.95
N LYS A 134 3.32 25.41 -32.98
CA LYS A 134 2.32 26.30 -32.38
C LYS A 134 2.56 26.45 -30.88
N SER A 135 2.76 25.35 -30.14
CA SER A 135 2.99 25.38 -28.70
C SER A 135 4.21 26.23 -28.33
N ASN A 136 5.32 26.06 -29.04
CA ASN A 136 6.54 26.82 -28.82
C ASN A 136 6.34 28.31 -29.11
N ASN A 137 5.67 28.65 -30.20
CA ASN A 137 5.39 30.04 -30.56
C ASN A 137 4.43 30.71 -29.57
N ASP A 138 3.32 30.07 -29.20
CA ASP A 138 2.33 30.62 -28.28
C ASP A 138 2.94 30.86 -26.88
N ILE A 139 3.72 29.91 -26.37
CA ILE A 139 4.40 30.07 -25.07
C ILE A 139 5.50 31.15 -25.17
N GLY A 140 6.29 31.15 -26.25
CA GLY A 140 7.36 32.13 -26.47
C GLY A 140 6.84 33.56 -26.57
N GLN A 141 5.72 33.79 -27.26
CA GLN A 141 5.08 35.11 -27.34
C GLN A 141 4.66 35.61 -25.95
N ASN A 142 4.03 34.75 -25.14
CA ASN A 142 3.65 35.10 -23.78
C ASN A 142 4.86 35.37 -22.88
N GLN A 143 5.94 34.62 -23.06
CA GLN A 143 7.20 34.83 -22.35
C GLN A 143 7.84 36.18 -22.68
N ILE A 144 7.86 36.57 -23.96
CA ILE A 144 8.34 37.89 -24.40
C ILE A 144 7.54 39.01 -23.74
N LEU A 145 6.21 38.88 -23.69
CA LEU A 145 5.34 39.85 -23.00
C LEU A 145 5.65 39.92 -21.50
N GLY A 146 5.83 38.76 -20.85
CA GLY A 146 6.23 38.67 -19.44
C GLY A 146 7.56 39.35 -19.15
N LEU A 147 8.57 39.11 -19.98
CA LEU A 147 9.90 39.72 -19.86
C LEU A 147 9.86 41.24 -20.08
N LYS A 148 9.16 41.72 -21.12
CA LYS A 148 8.97 43.16 -21.39
C LYS A 148 8.26 43.84 -20.22
N LYS A 149 7.26 43.19 -19.64
CA LYS A 149 6.53 43.68 -18.48
C LYS A 149 7.43 43.81 -17.25
N ILE A 150 8.24 42.80 -16.95
CA ILE A 150 9.23 42.89 -15.86
C ILE A 150 10.18 44.06 -16.09
N ALA A 151 10.74 44.19 -17.31
CA ALA A 151 11.64 45.29 -17.64
C ALA A 151 10.97 46.67 -17.46
N ALA A 152 9.68 46.80 -17.82
CA ALA A 152 8.92 48.03 -17.60
C ALA A 152 8.73 48.34 -16.11
N TYR A 153 8.42 47.33 -15.28
CA TYR A 153 8.24 47.49 -13.83
C TYR A 153 9.56 47.79 -13.10
N CYS A 154 10.69 47.26 -13.59
CA CYS A 154 12.01 47.63 -13.08
C CYS A 154 12.35 49.11 -13.36
N ARG A 155 11.91 49.64 -14.50
CA ARG A 155 12.12 51.05 -14.87
C ARG A 155 11.14 52.00 -14.18
N ASN A 156 9.94 51.52 -13.84
CA ASN A 156 8.91 52.31 -13.16
C ASN A 156 8.28 51.51 -12.00
N THR A 157 8.77 51.77 -10.79
CA THR A 157 8.33 51.11 -9.55
C THR A 157 6.93 51.50 -9.09
N GLN A 158 6.27 52.48 -9.75
CA GLN A 158 4.89 52.85 -9.47
C GLN A 158 3.87 51.94 -10.18
N LEU A 159 4.30 51.14 -11.17
CA LEU A 159 3.44 50.17 -11.83
C LEU A 159 3.03 49.06 -10.85
N LYS A 160 1.74 48.75 -10.79
CA LYS A 160 1.16 47.75 -9.89
C LYS A 160 0.17 46.84 -10.60
N GLU A 161 0.15 45.58 -10.20
CA GLU A 161 -0.86 44.62 -10.63
C GLU A 161 -2.05 44.64 -9.67
N THR A 162 -3.08 45.41 -10.01
CA THR A 162 -4.20 45.70 -9.09
C THR A 162 -5.14 44.52 -8.87
N LYS A 163 -5.14 43.52 -9.75
CA LYS A 163 -6.08 42.37 -9.71
C LYS A 163 -5.52 41.12 -9.03
N GLN A 164 -4.30 41.14 -8.47
CA GLN A 164 -3.66 39.94 -7.91
C GLN A 164 -4.50 39.27 -6.83
N SER A 165 -5.05 40.05 -5.89
CA SER A 165 -5.86 39.53 -4.78
C SER A 165 -7.15 38.86 -5.27
N GLU A 166 -7.85 39.50 -6.21
CA GLU A 166 -9.06 38.97 -6.85
C GLU A 166 -8.77 37.66 -7.58
N ILE A 167 -7.74 37.64 -8.43
CA ILE A 167 -7.35 36.46 -9.22
C ILE A 167 -6.95 35.30 -8.28
N ARG A 168 -6.16 35.58 -7.23
CA ARG A 168 -5.80 34.59 -6.22
C ARG A 168 -7.03 33.92 -5.62
N LYS A 169 -8.01 34.71 -5.16
CA LYS A 169 -9.24 34.18 -4.55
C LYS A 169 -10.01 33.30 -5.53
N ARG A 170 -10.16 33.77 -6.77
CA ARG A 170 -10.88 33.04 -7.83
C ARG A 170 -10.20 31.72 -8.22
N CYS A 171 -8.85 31.70 -8.27
CA CYS A 171 -8.10 30.47 -8.51
C CYS A 171 -8.25 29.46 -7.36
N LEU A 172 -8.18 29.91 -6.11
CA LEU A 172 -8.36 29.03 -4.94
C LEU A 172 -9.75 28.40 -4.94
N GLU A 173 -10.78 29.19 -5.24
CA GLU A 173 -12.17 28.71 -5.37
C GLU A 173 -12.32 27.70 -6.51
N LEU A 174 -11.83 28.02 -7.71
CA LEU A 174 -11.90 27.14 -8.88
C LEU A 174 -11.18 25.81 -8.66
N TRP A 175 -10.07 25.81 -7.92
CA TRP A 175 -9.28 24.61 -7.61
C TRP A 175 -9.75 23.88 -6.35
N GLY A 176 -10.77 24.38 -5.65
CA GLY A 176 -11.27 23.78 -4.41
C GLY A 176 -10.24 23.82 -3.27
N LEU A 177 -9.37 24.83 -3.23
CA LEU A 177 -8.32 24.99 -2.23
C LEU A 177 -8.75 25.96 -1.12
N PRO A 178 -8.49 25.64 0.16
CA PRO A 178 -8.84 26.54 1.25
C PRO A 178 -7.95 27.80 1.24
N ASP A 179 -8.56 28.97 1.35
CA ASP A 179 -7.85 30.24 1.56
C ASP A 179 -7.45 30.40 3.03
N LYS A 180 -6.52 29.55 3.48
CA LYS A 180 -5.97 29.55 4.83
C LYS A 180 -4.45 29.54 4.77
N LEU A 181 -3.82 30.24 5.72
CA LEU A 181 -2.39 30.13 5.93
C LEU A 181 -2.03 28.71 6.37
N ARG A 182 -0.85 28.24 5.98
CA ARG A 182 -0.31 26.98 6.48
C ARG A 182 -0.14 27.10 7.99
N GLN A 183 -0.93 26.34 8.72
CA GLN A 183 -0.78 26.18 10.17
C GLN A 183 0.01 24.90 10.45
N ALA A 184 0.74 24.89 11.58
CA ALA A 184 1.29 23.63 12.08
C ALA A 184 0.12 22.65 12.29
N PRO A 185 0.27 21.35 11.95
CA PRO A 185 -0.77 20.38 12.23
C PRO A 185 -1.12 20.43 13.72
N GLU A 186 -2.41 20.55 14.06
CA GLU A 186 -2.85 20.49 15.45
C GLU A 186 -2.38 19.18 16.08
N SER A 187 -1.71 19.26 17.24
CA SER A 187 -1.36 18.08 18.03
C SER A 187 -2.62 17.56 18.73
N LYS A 188 -3.43 16.78 18.00
CA LYS A 188 -4.61 16.11 18.54
C LYS A 188 -4.19 15.07 19.59
N THR A 189 -4.96 14.99 20.68
CA THR A 189 -4.85 13.88 21.63
C THR A 189 -5.20 12.56 20.93
N HIS A 190 -4.75 11.42 21.49
CA HIS A 190 -5.07 10.11 20.92
C HIS A 190 -6.59 9.91 20.82
N ASP A 191 -7.35 10.37 21.81
CA ASP A 191 -8.80 10.24 21.83
C ASP A 191 -9.52 11.03 20.74
N LYS A 192 -9.17 12.30 20.54
CA LYS A 192 -9.76 13.14 19.48
C LYS A 192 -9.45 12.57 18.09
N PHE A 193 -8.24 12.06 17.91
CA PHE A 193 -7.84 11.42 16.66
C PHE A 193 -8.62 10.13 16.40
N LEU A 194 -8.82 9.31 17.43
CA LEU A 194 -9.63 8.10 17.33
C LEU A 194 -11.10 8.41 17.08
N GLU A 195 -11.68 9.43 17.70
CA GLU A 195 -13.06 9.86 17.44
C GLU A 195 -13.25 10.27 15.97
N GLU A 196 -12.34 11.06 15.41
CA GLU A 196 -12.39 11.47 14.00
C GLU A 196 -12.30 10.28 13.04
N ILE A 197 -11.39 9.33 13.30
CA ILE A 197 -11.19 8.18 12.41
C ILE A 197 -12.27 7.12 12.57
N LEU A 198 -12.65 6.81 13.82
CA LEU A 198 -13.66 5.81 14.12
C LEU A 198 -15.07 6.32 13.82
N GLY A 199 -15.33 7.62 13.76
CA GLY A 199 -16.60 8.17 13.28
C GLY A 199 -17.81 7.51 13.97
N ASP A 200 -18.59 6.72 13.22
CA ASP A 200 -19.77 6.02 13.76
C ASP A 200 -19.45 4.84 14.71
N TRP A 201 -18.17 4.47 14.87
CA TRP A 201 -17.69 3.50 15.85
C TRP A 201 -17.19 4.19 17.14
N ASN A 202 -18.04 5.05 17.72
CA ASN A 202 -17.71 5.82 18.92
C ASN A 202 -17.42 4.95 20.16
N ASP A 203 -17.96 3.73 20.20
CA ASP A 203 -17.70 2.80 21.29
C ASP A 203 -16.32 2.15 21.13
N LYS A 204 -15.34 2.69 21.86
CA LYS A 204 -13.94 2.22 21.92
C LYS A 204 -13.77 0.93 22.75
N LEU A 205 -14.82 0.40 23.40
CA LEU A 205 -14.72 -0.78 24.28
C LEU A 205 -14.33 -2.05 23.52
N PHE A 206 -14.57 -2.11 22.21
CA PHE A 206 -14.20 -3.29 21.42
C PHE A 206 -12.69 -3.55 21.43
N PHE A 207 -11.84 -2.54 21.63
CA PHE A 207 -10.39 -2.75 21.76
C PHE A 207 -10.05 -3.69 22.93
N ASN A 208 -10.88 -3.70 23.96
CA ASN A 208 -10.74 -4.57 25.15
C ASN A 208 -11.27 -5.99 24.93
N SER A 209 -11.90 -6.29 23.80
CA SER A 209 -12.38 -7.64 23.52
C SER A 209 -11.20 -8.59 23.43
N LEU A 210 -11.19 -9.65 24.23
CA LEU A 210 -10.21 -10.73 24.18
C LEU A 210 -10.64 -11.83 23.21
N PRO A 211 -9.69 -12.58 22.60
CA PRO A 211 -10.03 -13.75 21.81
C PRO A 211 -10.67 -14.83 22.70
N LYS A 212 -11.56 -15.65 22.13
CA LYS A 212 -12.05 -16.85 22.82
C LYS A 212 -11.06 -18.00 22.60
N GLU A 213 -10.48 -18.52 23.68
CA GLU A 213 -9.51 -19.61 23.60
C GLU A 213 -10.18 -20.96 23.30
N LEU A 214 -9.53 -21.76 22.43
CA LEU A 214 -9.96 -23.08 22.00
C LEU A 214 -9.19 -24.16 22.75
N HIS A 215 -9.88 -24.82 23.69
CA HIS A 215 -9.31 -25.87 24.55
C HIS A 215 -9.86 -27.27 24.27
N THR A 216 -11.03 -27.36 23.65
CA THR A 216 -11.77 -28.62 23.45
C THR A 216 -12.46 -28.68 22.09
N ILE A 217 -12.78 -29.90 21.64
CA ILE A 217 -13.53 -30.15 20.40
C ILE A 217 -14.92 -29.49 20.45
N GLU A 218 -15.60 -29.56 21.58
CA GLU A 218 -16.90 -28.91 21.80
C GLU A 218 -16.81 -27.40 21.58
N CYS A 219 -15.69 -26.77 22.00
CA CYS A 219 -15.48 -25.35 21.74
C CYS A 219 -15.43 -25.07 20.24
N ILE A 220 -14.75 -25.90 19.45
CA ILE A 220 -14.73 -25.75 17.98
C ILE A 220 -16.15 -25.89 17.41
N GLN A 221 -16.84 -26.96 17.76
CA GLN A 221 -18.17 -27.27 17.24
C GLN A 221 -19.20 -26.17 17.54
N ASN A 222 -19.12 -25.58 18.74
CA ASN A 222 -20.02 -24.53 19.18
C ASN A 222 -19.75 -23.16 18.53
N ASN A 223 -18.51 -22.88 18.13
CA ASN A 223 -18.14 -21.56 17.57
C ASN A 223 -18.01 -21.56 16.05
N ILE A 224 -17.72 -22.71 15.42
CA ILE A 224 -17.48 -22.83 13.97
C ILE A 224 -18.60 -23.64 13.34
N SER A 225 -19.62 -22.94 12.84
CA SER A 225 -20.73 -23.60 12.13
C SER A 225 -20.30 -24.14 10.77
N SER A 226 -19.44 -23.40 10.06
CA SER A 226 -18.97 -23.69 8.71
C SER A 226 -17.49 -23.40 8.57
N ILE A 227 -16.74 -24.33 7.98
CA ILE A 227 -15.30 -24.18 7.75
C ILE A 227 -14.96 -23.19 6.62
N TYR A 228 -15.92 -22.87 5.74
CA TYR A 228 -15.73 -21.94 4.62
C TYR A 228 -15.80 -20.47 5.04
N ASP A 229 -16.34 -20.19 6.23
CA ASP A 229 -16.49 -18.82 6.75
C ASP A 229 -15.24 -18.33 7.49
N TRP A 230 -14.32 -19.24 7.81
CA TRP A 230 -13.20 -18.98 8.70
C TRP A 230 -11.87 -19.05 7.97
N TYR A 231 -11.05 -18.08 8.32
CA TYR A 231 -9.65 -18.03 7.95
C TYR A 231 -8.82 -18.05 9.22
N PHE A 232 -7.52 -18.27 9.08
CA PHE A 232 -6.61 -18.21 10.19
C PHE A 232 -5.27 -17.58 9.83
N VAL A 233 -4.58 -17.11 10.87
CA VAL A 233 -3.21 -16.60 10.81
C VAL A 233 -2.38 -17.24 11.94
N PRO A 234 -1.11 -17.56 11.68
CA PRO A 234 -0.19 -18.01 12.72
C PRO A 234 0.23 -16.83 13.61
N VAL A 235 0.19 -16.98 14.92
CA VAL A 235 0.54 -15.94 15.92
C VAL A 235 1.77 -16.31 16.74
N GLY A 236 2.51 -15.33 17.24
CA GLY A 236 3.79 -15.53 17.92
C GLY A 236 3.68 -16.14 19.32
N ARG A 237 4.83 -16.55 19.86
CA ARG A 237 4.95 -17.16 21.19
C ARG A 237 4.82 -16.12 22.30
N ALA A 238 4.06 -16.47 23.34
CA ALA A 238 3.92 -15.62 24.52
C ALA A 238 5.25 -15.36 25.26
N GLU A 239 6.19 -16.32 25.23
CA GLU A 239 7.47 -16.21 25.97
C GLU A 239 8.47 -15.23 25.34
N THR A 240 8.33 -14.96 24.03
CA THR A 240 9.22 -14.05 23.29
C THR A 240 8.55 -12.72 22.95
N ASN A 241 7.23 -12.69 22.99
CA ASN A 241 6.44 -11.50 22.70
C ASN A 241 6.24 -10.71 23.98
N VAL A 242 6.83 -9.51 24.02
CA VAL A 242 6.68 -8.60 25.17
C VAL A 242 5.21 -8.25 25.43
N ASN A 243 4.29 -8.45 24.48
CA ASN A 243 2.83 -8.53 24.66
C ASN A 243 2.20 -9.27 23.46
N ALA A 244 1.07 -9.95 23.68
CA ALA A 244 0.30 -10.65 22.65
C ALA A 244 -0.16 -9.72 21.50
N CYS A 245 -0.83 -10.29 20.48
CA CYS A 245 -1.44 -9.50 19.40
C CYS A 245 -2.22 -8.30 19.95
N SER A 246 -1.99 -7.11 19.41
CA SER A 246 -2.49 -5.83 19.93
C SER A 246 -2.90 -4.89 18.81
N MET A 247 -3.64 -3.85 19.17
CA MET A 247 -3.97 -2.73 18.29
C MET A 247 -2.83 -1.73 18.25
N PHE A 248 -2.54 -1.24 17.05
CA PHE A 248 -1.52 -0.23 16.79
C PHE A 248 -2.14 1.02 16.18
N LEU A 249 -1.59 2.17 16.54
CA LEU A 249 -2.03 3.49 16.12
C LEU A 249 -0.82 4.31 15.70
N CYS A 250 -0.80 4.78 14.45
CA CYS A 250 0.18 5.75 13.95
C CYS A 250 -0.51 7.07 13.62
N LYS A 251 -0.37 8.06 14.51
CA LYS A 251 -0.99 9.38 14.36
C LYS A 251 -0.15 10.33 13.50
N SER A 252 1.17 10.24 13.64
CA SER A 252 2.16 11.09 12.99
C SER A 252 3.40 10.27 12.68
N LYS A 253 4.23 10.76 11.75
CA LYS A 253 5.40 10.02 11.28
C LYS A 253 6.34 9.73 12.44
N GLY A 254 6.76 8.47 12.58
CA GLY A 254 7.63 8.00 13.66
C GLY A 254 6.96 7.84 15.03
N CYS A 255 5.64 8.06 15.15
CA CYS A 255 4.90 7.88 16.39
C CYS A 255 3.97 6.67 16.27
N LEU A 256 4.52 5.47 16.52
CA LEU A 256 3.75 4.24 16.62
C LEU A 256 3.40 3.97 18.08
N LEU A 257 2.11 3.81 18.34
CA LEU A 257 1.57 3.48 19.65
C LEU A 257 0.94 2.09 19.59
N ARG A 258 0.98 1.37 20.72
CA ARG A 258 0.35 0.07 20.92
C ARG A 258 -0.67 0.17 22.04
N TYR A 259 -1.80 -0.51 21.91
CA TYR A 259 -2.81 -0.61 22.96
C TYR A 259 -2.43 -1.70 23.97
N SER A 260 -2.01 -1.31 25.16
CA SER A 260 -1.51 -2.23 26.18
C SER A 260 -2.64 -2.88 26.99
N ASP A 261 -2.29 -3.93 27.74
CA ASP A 261 -3.22 -4.62 28.64
C ASP A 261 -3.74 -3.70 29.76
N SER A 262 -3.02 -2.62 30.06
CA SER A 262 -3.47 -1.55 30.97
C SER A 262 -4.53 -0.63 30.33
N LYS A 263 -5.01 -0.97 29.11
CA LYS A 263 -6.03 -0.26 28.33
C LYS A 263 -5.59 1.14 27.91
N LYS A 264 -4.29 1.34 27.69
CA LYS A 264 -3.68 2.62 27.33
C LYS A 264 -2.89 2.52 26.03
N TRP A 265 -2.76 3.65 25.33
CA TRP A 265 -1.87 3.77 24.18
C TRP A 265 -0.47 4.11 24.64
N GLU A 266 0.46 3.17 24.44
CA GLU A 266 1.86 3.28 24.86
C GLU A 266 2.78 3.33 23.64
N PRO A 267 3.87 4.12 23.65
CA PRO A 267 4.86 4.12 22.59
C PRO A 267 5.47 2.75 22.35
N VAL A 268 5.67 2.41 21.08
CA VAL A 268 6.46 1.24 20.68
C VAL A 268 7.94 1.63 20.70
N GLU A 269 8.77 0.88 21.43
CA GLU A 269 10.21 1.13 21.56
C GLU A 269 10.96 0.91 20.22
N TYR A 270 10.52 -0.05 19.43
CA TYR A 270 11.10 -0.35 18.12
C TYR A 270 10.71 0.69 17.06
N ILE A 271 11.66 1.05 16.20
CA ILE A 271 11.43 2.00 15.11
C ILE A 271 10.82 1.28 13.90
N PHE A 272 9.55 1.56 13.63
CA PHE A 272 8.85 1.13 12.41
C PHE A 272 8.36 2.36 11.63
N ASP A 273 8.69 2.45 10.34
CA ASP A 273 8.28 3.58 9.48
C ASP A 273 6.85 3.37 8.94
N ILE A 274 5.88 3.51 9.84
CA ILE A 274 4.45 3.38 9.54
C ILE A 274 3.90 4.72 9.03
N SER A 275 3.14 4.68 7.92
CA SER A 275 2.48 5.87 7.40
C SER A 275 1.49 6.42 8.45
N PRO A 276 1.43 7.75 8.67
CA PRO A 276 0.42 8.38 9.52
C PRO A 276 -1.01 8.02 9.10
N LYS A 277 -1.97 8.19 10.01
CA LYS A 277 -3.37 7.82 9.82
C LYS A 277 -3.54 6.33 9.55
N SER A 278 -2.90 5.51 10.39
CA SER A 278 -3.02 4.06 10.31
C SER A 278 -3.45 3.47 11.65
N ILE A 279 -4.43 2.57 11.62
CA ILE A 279 -4.94 1.82 12.77
C ILE A 279 -5.11 0.37 12.33
N PHE A 280 -4.38 -0.53 12.97
CA PHE A 280 -4.37 -1.94 12.60
C PHE A 280 -4.14 -2.86 13.78
N PHE A 281 -4.53 -4.12 13.61
CA PHE A 281 -4.28 -5.20 14.55
C PHE A 281 -3.09 -6.02 14.07
N GLY A 282 -2.17 -6.34 14.96
CA GLY A 282 -0.97 -7.08 14.61
C GLY A 282 -0.17 -7.52 15.82
N GLU A 283 1.07 -7.87 15.60
CA GLU A 283 2.02 -8.25 16.65
C GLU A 283 3.44 -7.85 16.27
N ILE A 284 4.28 -7.64 17.29
CA ILE A 284 5.73 -7.52 17.11
C ILE A 284 6.32 -8.88 17.44
N VAL A 285 7.03 -9.47 16.48
CA VAL A 285 7.59 -10.82 16.57
C VAL A 285 9.07 -10.83 16.22
N TYR A 286 9.75 -11.91 16.57
CA TYR A 286 11.11 -12.15 16.08
C TYR A 286 11.09 -12.95 14.78
N GLU A 287 11.81 -12.45 13.77
CA GLU A 287 12.19 -13.21 12.58
C GLU A 287 13.62 -13.73 12.78
N TYR A 288 13.80 -15.02 12.57
CA TYR A 288 15.07 -15.72 12.82
C TYR A 288 15.81 -16.00 11.51
N THR A 289 17.14 -16.01 11.56
CA THR A 289 18.03 -16.45 10.47
C THR A 289 19.09 -17.39 11.04
N GLY A 290 19.40 -18.48 10.35
CA GLY A 290 20.33 -19.51 10.86
C GLY A 290 19.73 -20.36 11.99
N GLU A 291 20.49 -21.33 12.48
CA GLU A 291 20.04 -22.32 13.46
C GLU A 291 21.05 -22.54 14.58
N GLY A 292 20.57 -22.99 15.74
CA GLY A 292 21.40 -23.27 16.91
C GLY A 292 22.26 -22.06 17.32
N ARG A 293 23.58 -22.25 17.38
CA ARG A 293 24.53 -21.22 17.84
C ARG A 293 24.71 -20.06 16.85
N THR A 294 24.48 -20.27 15.56
CA THR A 294 24.61 -19.24 14.52
C THR A 294 23.33 -18.43 14.31
N GLN A 295 22.26 -18.78 15.05
CA GLN A 295 20.98 -18.11 14.95
C GLN A 295 21.06 -16.63 15.36
N THR A 296 20.56 -15.77 14.48
CA THR A 296 20.29 -14.36 14.75
C THR A 296 18.79 -14.10 14.69
N ARG A 297 18.35 -13.01 15.30
CA ARG A 297 16.94 -12.59 15.27
C ARG A 297 16.82 -11.08 15.10
N ILE A 298 15.76 -10.66 14.43
CA ILE A 298 15.37 -9.26 14.30
C ILE A 298 13.92 -9.08 14.74
N SER A 299 13.61 -7.93 15.32
CA SER A 299 12.22 -7.56 15.64
C SER A 299 11.52 -7.10 14.37
N ALA A 300 10.31 -7.60 14.12
CA ALA A 300 9.49 -7.27 12.95
C ALA A 300 8.04 -7.02 13.38
N LEU A 301 7.35 -6.12 12.67
CA LEU A 301 5.94 -5.81 12.89
C LEU A 301 5.09 -6.55 11.87
N HIS A 302 4.26 -7.49 12.34
CA HIS A 302 3.37 -8.28 11.50
C HIS A 302 1.92 -7.80 11.66
N ILE A 303 1.35 -7.26 10.58
CA ILE A 303 -0.04 -6.79 10.48
C ILE A 303 -0.96 -7.98 10.17
N ILE A 304 -2.02 -8.15 10.95
CA ILE A 304 -3.01 -9.23 10.80
C ILE A 304 -4.26 -8.74 10.06
N ASP A 305 -4.83 -7.62 10.49
CA ASP A 305 -6.03 -7.00 9.90
C ASP A 305 -5.99 -5.49 10.21
N ALA A 306 -6.79 -4.67 9.54
CA ALA A 306 -6.75 -3.22 9.75
C ALA A 306 -8.10 -2.50 9.64
N ILE A 307 -8.17 -1.36 10.33
CA ILE A 307 -9.28 -0.41 10.27
C ILE A 307 -8.98 0.65 9.21
N MET A 308 -7.76 1.22 9.26
CA MET A 308 -7.33 2.29 8.36
C MET A 308 -5.84 2.17 8.04
N LEU A 309 -5.46 2.40 6.79
CA LEU A 309 -4.07 2.32 6.32
C LEU A 309 -3.72 3.58 5.53
N GLY A 310 -2.83 4.44 6.06
CA GLY A 310 -2.39 5.65 5.37
C GLY A 310 -3.51 6.65 5.06
N GLY A 311 -4.56 6.70 5.88
CA GLY A 311 -5.75 7.52 5.66
C GLY A 311 -6.85 6.88 4.82
N ILE A 312 -6.64 5.65 4.32
CA ILE A 312 -7.66 4.89 3.60
C ILE A 312 -8.42 4.01 4.60
N ASP A 313 -9.72 4.28 4.78
CA ASP A 313 -10.61 3.46 5.61
C ASP A 313 -10.98 2.16 4.90
N ILE A 314 -10.70 1.02 5.55
CA ILE A 314 -10.95 -0.32 5.01
C ILE A 314 -11.82 -1.18 5.93
N ARG A 315 -12.30 -0.63 7.06
CA ARG A 315 -12.86 -1.41 8.19
C ARG A 315 -14.15 -2.17 7.85
N ARG A 316 -14.82 -1.83 6.75
CA ARG A 316 -16.07 -2.46 6.28
C ARG A 316 -15.90 -3.35 5.05
N LEU A 317 -14.69 -3.44 4.50
CA LEU A 317 -14.41 -4.41 3.43
C LEU A 317 -14.40 -5.83 4.01
N LYS A 318 -14.66 -6.86 3.19
CA LYS A 318 -14.51 -8.27 3.61
C LYS A 318 -13.07 -8.58 4.06
N LEU A 319 -12.90 -9.56 4.95
CA LEU A 319 -11.62 -9.90 5.58
C LEU A 319 -10.49 -10.14 4.56
N SER A 320 -10.77 -10.88 3.49
CA SER A 320 -9.82 -11.16 2.41
C SER A 320 -9.33 -9.89 1.70
N GLU A 321 -10.20 -8.89 1.46
CA GLU A 321 -9.77 -7.60 0.90
C GLU A 321 -8.95 -6.79 1.90
N ARG A 322 -9.34 -6.78 3.18
CA ARG A 322 -8.56 -6.07 4.21
C ARG A 322 -7.16 -6.65 4.33
N SER A 323 -7.04 -7.98 4.35
CA SER A 323 -5.74 -8.69 4.34
C SER A 323 -4.91 -8.35 3.10
N ARG A 324 -5.51 -8.37 1.90
CA ARG A 324 -4.83 -7.96 0.65
C ARG A 324 -4.31 -6.52 0.70
N LEU A 325 -5.09 -5.60 1.27
CA LEU A 325 -4.67 -4.21 1.45
C LEU A 325 -3.57 -4.07 2.52
N CYS A 326 -3.60 -4.86 3.60
CA CYS A 326 -2.51 -4.94 4.57
C CYS A 326 -1.21 -5.43 3.93
N GLN A 327 -1.28 -6.45 3.07
CA GLN A 327 -0.12 -6.94 2.30
C GLN A 327 0.45 -5.84 1.42
N LYS A 328 -0.38 -5.19 0.60
CA LYS A 328 0.05 -4.09 -0.27
C LYS A 328 0.67 -2.93 0.53
N TYR A 329 0.06 -2.59 1.67
CA TYR A 329 0.56 -1.57 2.57
C TYR A 329 1.94 -1.92 3.13
N SER A 330 2.11 -3.13 3.69
CA SER A 330 3.40 -3.58 4.24
C SER A 330 4.52 -3.57 3.18
N LEU A 331 4.23 -4.04 1.96
CA LEU A 331 5.19 -4.00 0.84
C LEU A 331 5.58 -2.58 0.45
N SER A 332 4.67 -1.61 0.54
CA SER A 332 4.95 -0.21 0.22
C SER A 332 5.81 0.50 1.27
N LEU A 333 5.90 -0.04 2.49
CA LEU A 333 6.66 0.55 3.58
C LEU A 333 8.08 -0.02 3.70
N ASN A 334 8.31 -1.25 3.24
CA ASN A 334 9.65 -1.84 3.22
C ASN A 334 10.51 -1.15 2.16
N LYS A 335 11.68 -0.65 2.58
CA LYS A 335 12.61 0.11 1.72
C LYS A 335 13.83 -0.74 1.39
N PRO A 336 14.01 -1.19 0.14
CA PRO A 336 15.12 -2.08 -0.24
C PRO A 336 16.50 -1.42 -0.21
N PHE A 337 16.58 -0.08 -0.11
CA PHE A 337 17.84 0.68 -0.23
C PHE A 337 18.39 1.23 1.10
N LYS A 338 17.82 0.85 2.25
CA LYS A 338 18.34 1.23 3.58
C LYS A 338 18.62 -0.02 4.40
N ASP A 339 19.71 -0.71 4.07
CA ASP A 339 20.18 -1.82 4.90
C ASP A 339 20.44 -1.34 6.34
N GLY A 340 19.90 -2.07 7.31
CA GLY A 340 20.22 -1.94 8.73
C GLY A 340 19.39 -0.95 9.58
N ASN A 341 18.56 -0.08 8.99
CA ASN A 341 17.94 1.03 9.76
C ASN A 341 16.41 0.97 9.92
N CYS A 342 15.71 0.01 9.34
CA CYS A 342 14.26 -0.12 9.52
C CYS A 342 13.88 -1.57 9.78
N SER A 343 13.24 -1.82 10.92
CA SER A 343 12.69 -3.13 11.25
C SER A 343 11.63 -3.55 10.23
N PRO A 344 11.58 -4.83 9.80
CA PRO A 344 10.65 -5.27 8.76
C PRO A 344 9.20 -5.07 9.16
N ILE A 345 8.38 -4.72 8.17
CA ILE A 345 6.92 -4.68 8.30
C ILE A 345 6.34 -5.71 7.34
N ARG A 346 5.59 -6.68 7.86
CA ARG A 346 4.93 -7.72 7.03
C ARG A 346 3.44 -7.74 7.30
N SER A 347 2.68 -8.30 6.37
CA SER A 347 1.31 -8.74 6.65
C SER A 347 1.31 -10.25 6.81
N LYS A 348 0.60 -10.77 7.82
CA LYS A 348 0.41 -12.22 7.99
C LYS A 348 -0.39 -12.77 6.81
N ARG A 349 0.06 -13.90 6.29
CA ARG A 349 -0.71 -14.65 5.28
C ARG A 349 -1.98 -15.17 5.91
N LEU A 350 -3.10 -14.90 5.25
CA LEU A 350 -4.42 -15.38 5.62
C LEU A 350 -4.64 -16.75 4.94
N TYR A 351 -4.91 -17.78 5.73
CA TYR A 351 -5.17 -19.15 5.26
C TYR A 351 -6.64 -19.50 5.44
N GLU A 352 -7.26 -20.19 4.49
CA GLU A 352 -8.61 -20.73 4.65
C GLU A 352 -8.59 -21.92 5.61
N LEU A 353 -9.55 -22.00 6.55
CA LEU A 353 -9.55 -23.03 7.60
C LEU A 353 -9.58 -24.46 7.03
N LYS A 354 -10.31 -24.70 5.94
CA LYS A 354 -10.33 -26.01 5.26
C LYS A 354 -8.95 -26.51 4.81
N TYR A 355 -7.97 -25.62 4.63
CA TYR A 355 -6.61 -25.96 4.21
C TYR A 355 -5.61 -25.98 5.37
N LEU A 356 -6.07 -26.24 6.60
CA LEU A 356 -5.22 -26.31 7.79
C LEU A 356 -4.05 -27.29 7.63
N ASN A 357 -4.28 -28.46 7.02
CA ASN A 357 -3.22 -29.47 6.85
C ASN A 357 -2.10 -28.97 5.94
N ASN A 358 -2.44 -28.23 4.87
CA ASN A 358 -1.45 -27.65 3.96
C ASN A 358 -0.54 -26.67 4.70
N PHE A 359 -1.11 -25.87 5.62
CA PHE A 359 -0.33 -24.96 6.46
C PHE A 359 0.71 -25.68 7.33
N PHE A 360 0.35 -26.82 7.94
CA PHE A 360 1.30 -27.62 8.71
C PHE A 360 2.37 -28.28 7.83
N ASN A 361 2.00 -28.73 6.63
CA ASN A 361 2.94 -29.32 5.67
C ASN A 361 3.97 -28.31 5.14
N ASP A 362 3.61 -27.02 5.11
CA ASP A 362 4.50 -25.93 4.73
C ASP A 362 5.51 -25.56 5.84
N MET A 363 5.29 -25.99 7.09
CA MET A 363 6.18 -25.71 8.21
C MET A 363 7.39 -26.65 8.24
N ARG A 364 8.52 -26.14 8.72
CA ARG A 364 9.78 -26.89 8.83
C ARG A 364 10.29 -26.89 10.25
N SER A 365 10.94 -27.98 10.63
CA SER A 365 11.62 -28.08 11.91
C SER A 365 12.90 -27.23 11.91
N HIS A 366 13.09 -26.42 12.95
CA HIS A 366 14.27 -25.59 13.14
C HIS A 366 14.81 -25.75 14.56
N VAL A 367 16.14 -25.76 14.71
CA VAL A 367 16.80 -25.77 16.02
C VAL A 367 17.03 -24.32 16.47
N LEU A 368 16.43 -23.95 17.61
CA LEU A 368 16.60 -22.64 18.23
C LEU A 368 17.89 -22.57 19.05
N LYS A 369 18.29 -21.35 19.45
CA LYS A 369 19.53 -21.10 20.19
C LYS A 369 19.59 -21.79 21.56
N ASP A 370 18.45 -22.10 22.15
CA ASP A 370 18.31 -22.89 23.39
C ASP A 370 18.35 -24.41 23.16
N ASN A 371 18.71 -24.85 21.94
CA ASN A 371 18.66 -26.24 21.45
C ASN A 371 17.26 -26.84 21.39
N SER A 372 16.19 -26.06 21.59
CA SER A 372 14.83 -26.55 21.39
C SER A 372 14.54 -26.69 19.90
N THR A 373 13.83 -27.76 19.54
CA THR A 373 13.33 -27.96 18.17
C THR A 373 11.90 -27.44 18.08
N ARG A 374 11.62 -26.65 17.03
CA ARG A 374 10.31 -25.99 16.83
C ARG A 374 9.94 -25.94 15.35
N LEU A 375 8.64 -26.03 15.06
CA LEU A 375 8.12 -25.75 13.73
C LEU A 375 8.18 -24.25 13.43
N GLY A 376 8.71 -23.90 12.26
CA GLY A 376 8.82 -22.54 11.75
C GLY A 376 8.26 -22.40 10.35
N LEU A 377 7.81 -21.19 10.04
CA LEU A 377 7.30 -20.77 8.74
C LEU A 377 8.34 -19.94 8.02
N SER A 378 8.65 -20.31 6.78
CA SER A 378 9.56 -19.53 5.94
C SER A 378 8.98 -18.16 5.59
N LEU A 379 9.83 -17.14 5.69
CA LEU A 379 9.58 -15.75 5.30
C LEU A 379 10.47 -15.42 4.10
N SER A 380 10.12 -15.97 2.93
CA SER A 380 10.80 -15.67 1.67
C SER A 380 10.60 -14.20 1.26
N PRO A 381 11.58 -13.54 0.61
CA PRO A 381 12.80 -14.09 -0.01
C PRO A 381 14.08 -14.06 0.85
N GLU A 382 14.03 -13.70 2.14
CA GLU A 382 15.22 -13.34 2.93
C GLU A 382 15.87 -14.52 3.70
N ASN A 383 15.51 -15.77 3.40
CA ASN A 383 15.91 -16.97 4.18
C ASN A 383 15.65 -16.82 5.70
N LYS A 384 14.62 -16.03 6.05
CA LYS A 384 14.16 -15.84 7.43
C LYS A 384 13.04 -16.80 7.74
N PHE A 385 12.81 -17.06 9.03
CA PHE A 385 11.65 -17.83 9.47
C PHE A 385 11.02 -17.25 10.72
N PHE A 386 9.74 -17.54 10.90
CA PHE A 386 8.95 -17.15 12.06
C PHE A 386 8.47 -18.42 12.78
N VAL A 387 8.57 -18.43 14.12
CA VAL A 387 8.16 -19.56 14.95
C VAL A 387 6.80 -19.26 15.59
N PRO A 388 5.69 -19.84 15.10
CA PRO A 388 4.38 -19.66 15.71
C PRO A 388 4.28 -20.29 17.11
N GLY A 389 3.45 -19.69 17.95
CA GLY A 389 3.01 -20.20 19.25
C GLY A 389 1.49 -20.43 19.32
N GLY A 390 0.80 -20.37 18.18
CA GLY A 390 -0.63 -20.59 18.09
C GLY A 390 -1.21 -20.19 16.73
N ILE A 391 -2.51 -20.41 16.59
CA ILE A 391 -3.31 -20.02 15.43
C ILE A 391 -4.49 -19.17 15.90
N MET A 392 -4.66 -18.00 15.28
CA MET A 392 -5.82 -17.15 15.50
C MET A 392 -6.77 -17.26 14.31
N LEU A 393 -8.03 -17.58 14.58
CA LEU A 393 -9.07 -17.73 13.58
C LEU A 393 -9.94 -16.46 13.52
N LEU A 394 -10.26 -16.06 12.30
CA LEU A 394 -11.02 -14.86 11.96
C LEU A 394 -12.16 -15.26 11.01
N CYS A 395 -13.38 -14.86 11.34
CA CYS A 395 -14.54 -15.15 10.53
C CYS A 395 -14.80 -14.01 9.54
N GLU A 396 -14.89 -14.31 8.24
CA GLU A 396 -15.17 -13.34 7.19
C GLU A 396 -16.67 -13.01 7.08
N ILE A 397 -17.54 -13.91 7.56
CA ILE A 397 -19.00 -13.78 7.47
C ILE A 397 -19.58 -13.14 8.72
N PHE A 398 -20.51 -12.21 8.53
CA PHE A 398 -21.21 -11.50 9.60
C PHE A 398 -21.97 -12.48 10.50
N HIS A 399 -22.04 -12.19 11.80
CA HIS A 399 -22.52 -13.13 12.81
C HIS A 399 -23.94 -13.68 12.60
N ASN A 400 -24.80 -12.93 11.90
CA ASN A 400 -26.15 -13.34 11.54
C ASN A 400 -26.20 -14.34 10.38
N PHE A 401 -25.07 -14.62 9.74
CA PHE A 401 -24.98 -15.55 8.63
C PHE A 401 -24.06 -16.73 8.98
N PHE A 402 -24.20 -17.80 8.22
CA PHE A 402 -23.17 -18.82 8.02
C PHE A 402 -23.30 -19.36 6.59
N SER A 403 -22.21 -19.86 6.00
CA SER A 403 -22.28 -20.55 4.72
C SER A 403 -22.39 -22.06 4.88
N SER A 404 -22.94 -22.76 3.90
CA SER A 404 -22.88 -24.22 3.82
C SER A 404 -22.95 -24.67 2.37
N ILE A 405 -22.59 -25.93 2.10
CA ILE A 405 -22.75 -26.53 0.77
C ILE A 405 -24.14 -27.16 0.68
N SER A 406 -24.86 -26.87 -0.40
CA SER A 406 -26.14 -27.51 -0.68
C SER A 406 -25.95 -28.96 -1.12
N HIS A 407 -26.64 -29.92 -0.49
CA HIS A 407 -26.59 -31.33 -0.90
C HIS A 407 -27.12 -31.58 -2.31
N SER A 408 -28.11 -30.80 -2.77
CA SER A 408 -28.73 -31.00 -4.08
C SER A 408 -27.98 -30.33 -5.23
N THR A 409 -27.34 -29.19 -4.99
CA THR A 409 -26.66 -28.42 -6.05
C THR A 409 -25.14 -28.46 -5.95
N HIS A 410 -24.58 -28.93 -4.83
CA HIS A 410 -23.16 -28.86 -4.48
C HIS A 410 -22.58 -27.43 -4.54
N LYS A 411 -23.44 -26.41 -4.42
CA LYS A 411 -23.04 -25.00 -4.42
C LYS A 411 -23.08 -24.42 -3.00
N LEU A 412 -22.14 -23.52 -2.73
CA LEU A 412 -22.10 -22.75 -1.49
C LEU A 412 -23.29 -21.78 -1.44
N TYR A 413 -24.06 -21.83 -0.35
CA TYR A 413 -25.12 -20.87 -0.04
C TYR A 413 -24.86 -20.23 1.33
N TYR A 414 -25.53 -19.11 1.59
CA TYR A 414 -25.45 -18.37 2.85
C TYR A 414 -26.82 -18.37 3.52
N PHE A 415 -26.88 -18.84 4.76
CA PHE A 415 -28.09 -18.87 5.57
C PHE A 415 -28.13 -17.67 6.51
N ASN A 416 -29.21 -16.89 6.45
CA ASN A 416 -29.49 -15.84 7.42
C ASN A 416 -30.19 -16.43 8.64
N LYS A 417 -29.54 -16.38 9.80
CA LYS A 417 -30.04 -16.91 11.08
C LYS A 417 -31.28 -16.18 11.59
N GLN A 418 -31.42 -14.89 11.28
CA GLN A 418 -32.53 -14.06 11.74
C GLN A 418 -33.79 -14.29 10.90
N THR A 419 -33.67 -14.20 9.57
CA THR A 419 -34.82 -14.36 8.66
C THR A 419 -35.10 -15.81 8.30
N LYS A 420 -34.20 -16.74 8.66
CA LYS A 420 -34.27 -18.17 8.32
C LYS A 420 -34.31 -18.44 6.81
N THR A 421 -33.65 -17.59 6.01
CA THR A 421 -33.61 -17.70 4.54
C THR A 421 -32.22 -18.01 4.02
N SER A 422 -32.15 -18.80 2.95
CA SER A 422 -30.92 -19.19 2.25
C SER A 422 -30.76 -18.40 0.96
N TYR A 423 -29.54 -17.97 0.67
CA TYR A 423 -29.20 -17.23 -0.55
C TYR A 423 -27.98 -17.86 -1.23
N TYR A 424 -28.06 -18.07 -2.53
CA TYR A 424 -26.86 -18.24 -3.35
C TYR A 424 -26.28 -16.88 -3.67
N LYS A 425 -24.95 -16.76 -3.68
CA LYS A 425 -24.26 -15.46 -3.83
C LYS A 425 -24.74 -14.64 -5.04
N ASN A 426 -24.96 -15.30 -6.18
CA ASN A 426 -25.35 -14.65 -7.43
C ASN A 426 -26.81 -14.18 -7.45
N CYS A 427 -27.64 -14.68 -6.54
CA CYS A 427 -29.06 -14.34 -6.43
C CYS A 427 -29.36 -13.56 -5.14
N MET A 428 -28.33 -13.13 -4.40
CA MET A 428 -28.49 -12.42 -3.14
C MET A 428 -28.83 -10.96 -3.42
N PRO A 429 -29.93 -10.42 -2.84
CA PRO A 429 -30.26 -9.00 -2.96
C PRO A 429 -29.12 -8.11 -2.46
N ASN A 430 -28.91 -6.95 -3.11
CA ASN A 430 -27.78 -6.05 -2.79
C ASN A 430 -27.75 -5.62 -1.31
N ASP A 431 -28.91 -5.34 -0.72
CA ASP A 431 -28.99 -4.91 0.69
C ASP A 431 -28.51 -6.02 1.66
N ILE A 432 -28.78 -7.28 1.31
CA ILE A 432 -28.32 -8.44 2.09
C ILE A 432 -26.83 -8.68 1.82
N LEU A 433 -26.40 -8.60 0.56
CA LEU A 433 -24.99 -8.75 0.19
C LEU A 433 -24.09 -7.74 0.90
N ASN A 434 -24.57 -6.51 1.07
CA ASN A 434 -23.87 -5.44 1.79
C ASN A 434 -23.71 -5.71 3.29
N THR A 435 -24.51 -6.63 3.86
CA THR A 435 -24.46 -7.01 5.29
C THR A 435 -23.87 -8.41 5.51
N LEU A 436 -23.58 -9.15 4.43
CA LEU A 436 -23.07 -10.52 4.49
C LEU A 436 -21.70 -10.61 5.18
N TYR A 437 -20.81 -9.67 4.87
CA TYR A 437 -19.42 -9.73 5.30
C TYR A 437 -19.20 -9.04 6.64
N ALA A 438 -18.39 -9.67 7.49
CA ALA A 438 -17.99 -9.13 8.77
C ALA A 438 -17.08 -7.91 8.56
N SER A 439 -17.43 -6.80 9.20
CA SER A 439 -16.50 -5.68 9.40
C SER A 439 -15.30 -6.11 10.25
N PHE A 440 -14.28 -5.26 10.31
CA PHE A 440 -13.13 -5.44 11.21
C PHE A 440 -13.60 -5.69 12.65
N ARG A 441 -14.52 -4.86 13.18
CA ARG A 441 -15.03 -4.99 14.54
C ARG A 441 -15.72 -6.33 14.78
N ASN A 442 -16.58 -6.76 13.86
CA ASN A 442 -17.27 -8.04 13.99
C ASN A 442 -16.29 -9.23 13.94
N SER A 443 -15.30 -9.17 13.05
CA SER A 443 -14.25 -10.20 12.91
C SER A 443 -13.37 -10.24 14.17
N TYR A 444 -12.94 -9.07 14.64
CA TYR A 444 -12.08 -8.88 15.81
C TYR A 444 -12.76 -9.39 17.08
N GLN A 445 -14.00 -9.01 17.36
CA GLN A 445 -14.69 -9.41 18.60
C GLN A 445 -15.01 -10.91 18.68
N ARG A 446 -15.11 -11.59 17.53
CA ARG A 446 -15.45 -13.01 17.43
C ARG A 446 -14.26 -13.93 17.22
N ARG A 447 -13.05 -13.36 17.24
CA ARG A 447 -11.83 -14.11 16.95
C ARG A 447 -11.62 -15.24 17.96
N LEU A 448 -11.13 -16.37 17.46
CA LEU A 448 -10.82 -17.56 18.26
C LEU A 448 -9.31 -17.74 18.29
N LEU A 449 -8.78 -18.24 19.41
CA LEU A 449 -7.34 -18.49 19.57
C LEU A 449 -7.11 -19.94 19.97
N TRP A 450 -6.40 -20.68 19.13
CA TRP A 450 -5.80 -21.95 19.51
C TRP A 450 -4.34 -21.70 19.88
N LYS A 451 -4.08 -21.61 21.18
CA LYS A 451 -2.74 -21.36 21.74
C LYS A 451 -2.00 -22.68 21.91
N TRP A 452 -0.71 -22.68 21.56
CA TRP A 452 0.17 -23.84 21.75
C TRP A 452 0.97 -23.66 23.03
N THR A 453 0.54 -24.36 24.08
CA THR A 453 1.23 -24.43 25.37
C THR A 453 2.09 -25.70 25.48
N ASN A 454 1.80 -26.72 24.65
CA ASN A 454 2.58 -27.96 24.55
C ASN A 454 2.91 -28.25 23.07
N LEU A 455 4.13 -28.68 22.80
CA LEU A 455 4.59 -29.03 21.45
C LEU A 455 3.83 -30.19 20.83
N MET A 456 3.36 -31.12 21.67
CA MET A 456 2.57 -32.26 21.23
C MET A 456 1.24 -31.84 20.58
N GLN A 457 0.77 -30.60 20.80
CA GLN A 457 -0.47 -30.09 20.19
C GLN A 457 -0.40 -29.96 18.67
N VAL A 458 0.80 -29.77 18.10
CA VAL A 458 0.98 -29.53 16.66
C VAL A 458 1.50 -30.74 15.89
N GLU A 459 1.84 -31.81 16.61
CA GLU A 459 2.23 -33.08 16.01
C GLU A 459 1.07 -33.70 15.23
N GLU A 460 1.39 -34.42 14.15
CA GLU A 460 0.38 -35.07 13.31
C GLU A 460 -0.41 -36.14 14.08
N LYS A 461 0.24 -36.86 14.99
CA LYS A 461 -0.37 -37.84 15.88
C LYS A 461 0.14 -37.66 17.30
N CYS A 462 -0.77 -37.56 18.26
CA CYS A 462 -0.41 -37.42 19.68
C CYS A 462 -0.92 -38.62 20.49
N ILE A 463 0.02 -39.41 21.02
CA ILE A 463 -0.29 -40.62 21.80
C ILE A 463 -0.64 -40.25 23.25
N ASN A 464 0.01 -39.23 23.81
CA ASN A 464 -0.16 -38.79 25.20
C ASN A 464 -0.94 -37.48 25.26
N ARG A 465 -2.26 -37.59 25.38
CA ARG A 465 -3.17 -36.45 25.35
C ARG A 465 -3.50 -35.96 26.76
N GLU A 466 -3.29 -34.69 27.01
CA GLU A 466 -3.71 -33.99 28.21
C GLU A 466 -5.21 -33.66 28.14
N LYS A 467 -5.89 -33.73 29.28
CA LYS A 467 -7.29 -33.34 29.37
C LYS A 467 -7.42 -31.83 29.16
N ASN A 468 -8.49 -31.39 28.47
CA ASN A 468 -8.77 -29.98 28.17
C ASN A 468 -7.72 -29.29 27.29
N MET A 469 -7.02 -30.05 26.45
CA MET A 469 -6.15 -29.50 25.41
C MET A 469 -6.62 -29.94 24.03
N LEU A 470 -6.53 -29.00 23.10
CA LEU A 470 -6.87 -29.21 21.71
C LEU A 470 -5.62 -29.53 20.91
N TYR A 471 -5.68 -30.60 20.12
CA TYR A 471 -4.59 -31.11 19.28
C TYR A 471 -4.90 -30.88 17.79
N ARG A 472 -3.86 -30.87 16.96
CA ARG A 472 -3.96 -30.78 15.50
C ARG A 472 -4.96 -31.78 14.95
N GLU A 473 -4.81 -33.05 15.32
CA GLU A 473 -5.71 -34.16 14.92
C GLU A 473 -7.20 -33.85 15.15
N ASP A 474 -7.55 -33.14 16.22
CA ASP A 474 -8.93 -32.77 16.52
C ASP A 474 -9.51 -31.78 15.51
N LEU A 475 -8.71 -30.78 15.14
CA LEU A 475 -9.08 -29.79 14.14
C LEU A 475 -9.17 -30.42 12.75
N GLU A 476 -8.22 -31.30 12.40
CA GLU A 476 -8.23 -32.02 11.12
C GLU A 476 -9.48 -32.91 11.02
N THR A 477 -9.79 -33.65 12.08
CA THR A 477 -10.99 -34.49 12.16
C THR A 477 -12.27 -33.66 12.07
N PHE A 478 -12.32 -32.52 12.77
CA PHE A 478 -13.44 -31.59 12.69
C PHE A 478 -13.64 -31.05 11.26
N ILE A 479 -12.56 -30.63 10.60
CA ILE A 479 -12.60 -30.13 9.22
C ILE A 479 -13.07 -31.23 8.27
N TYR A 480 -12.50 -32.43 8.36
CA TYR A 480 -12.88 -33.57 7.54
C TYR A 480 -14.37 -33.92 7.67
N ASN A 481 -14.88 -33.93 8.89
CA ASN A 481 -16.31 -34.19 9.13
C ASN A 481 -17.20 -33.09 8.54
N LYS A 482 -16.76 -31.83 8.56
CA LYS A 482 -17.47 -30.69 7.96
C LYS A 482 -17.36 -30.58 6.44
N GLU A 483 -16.44 -31.29 5.81
CA GLU A 483 -16.38 -31.38 4.34
C GLU A 483 -17.28 -32.49 3.78
N LYS A 484 -17.49 -33.55 4.56
CA LYS A 484 -18.39 -34.66 4.19
C LYS A 484 -19.88 -34.35 4.39
N HIS A 485 -20.20 -33.45 5.30
CA HIS A 485 -21.56 -33.06 5.69
C HIS A 485 -21.80 -31.60 5.33
#